data_AF-A0A6G2G2T1-F1
#
_entry.id   AF-A0A6G2G2T1-F1
#
_cell.length_a   1.000
_cell.length_b   1.000
_cell.length_c   1.000
_cell.angle_alpha   90.00
_cell.angle_beta   90.00
_cell.angle_gamma   90.00
#
_symmetry.space_group_name_H-M   'P 1'
#
loop_
_entity.id
_entity.type
_entity.pdbx_description
1 polymer ?
#
loop_
_entity_poly.entity_id
_entity_poly.type
_entity_poly.pdbx_seq_one_letter_code
_entity_poly.pdbx_strand_id
1 'polypeptide(L)'
;MNVSEERLRDDIEANAAFGELETDEGRGRTVLTGTDANAGARDHFVSRLEDAGLDVRVDAVGTIVGRWMPDSADPDAAPVAAGSHLDSVPEGGIFDGPLGVYAALESVRAMQEAGTELARPVDVVSFTEEEGQRFAGGLLGSSVAAGVRSVEDALALTDDEGTTLESALESMGYRGDDAVDASEWDSWLELHVEQGTRLEDAGVPVGVVTDVTGIFHCQVEIVGEANHAGSTPMPGRRDALAAASELVLDVESTAQHLVETESESAVGTVGKLDVSPNATNV
;
A
#
# COMPACT_ATOMS: atom_id res chain seq x y z
N MET A 1 -19.53 -3.14 -23.99
CA MET A 1 -18.27 -3.07 -23.25
C MET A 1 -18.36 -4.07 -22.12
N ASN A 2 -17.61 -5.17 -22.21
CA ASN A 2 -17.52 -6.19 -21.16
C ASN A 2 -16.05 -6.50 -20.94
N VAL A 3 -15.61 -6.58 -19.69
CA VAL A 3 -14.27 -7.06 -19.34
C VAL A 3 -14.15 -8.57 -19.59
N SER A 4 -12.95 -9.03 -19.94
CA SER A 4 -12.65 -10.46 -20.04
C SER A 4 -12.13 -10.99 -18.70
N GLU A 5 -12.94 -11.76 -17.99
CA GLU A 5 -12.53 -12.39 -16.72
C GLU A 5 -11.32 -13.32 -16.92
N GLU A 6 -11.31 -14.07 -18.02
CA GLU A 6 -10.22 -15.01 -18.35
C GLU A 6 -8.89 -14.25 -18.54
N ARG A 7 -8.87 -13.18 -19.33
CA ARG A 7 -7.66 -12.40 -19.57
C ARG A 7 -7.16 -11.69 -18.32
N LEU A 8 -8.07 -11.13 -17.52
CA LEU A 8 -7.73 -10.52 -16.23
C LEU A 8 -7.09 -11.53 -15.29
N ARG A 9 -7.70 -12.71 -15.17
CA ARG A 9 -7.19 -13.80 -14.34
C ARG A 9 -5.82 -14.26 -14.82
N ASP A 10 -5.66 -14.47 -16.12
CA ASP A 10 -4.39 -14.92 -16.71
C ASP A 10 -3.26 -13.94 -16.44
N ASP A 11 -3.49 -12.62 -16.57
CA ASP A 11 -2.49 -11.59 -16.28
C ASP A 11 -2.10 -11.59 -14.79
N ILE A 12 -3.07 -11.68 -13.87
CA ILE A 12 -2.80 -11.76 -12.42
C ILE A 12 -2.03 -13.03 -12.08
N GLU A 13 -2.46 -14.18 -12.61
CA GLU A 13 -1.84 -15.48 -12.32
C GLU A 13 -0.44 -15.61 -12.93
N ALA A 14 -0.19 -14.99 -14.09
CA ALA A 14 1.12 -14.90 -14.70
C ALA A 14 2.04 -13.96 -13.89
N ASN A 15 1.54 -12.83 -13.42
CA ASN A 15 2.30 -11.96 -12.53
C ASN A 15 2.62 -12.65 -11.20
N ALA A 16 1.67 -13.43 -10.66
CA ALA A 16 1.84 -14.18 -9.42
C ALA A 16 2.97 -15.22 -9.46
N ALA A 17 3.39 -15.67 -10.65
CA ALA A 17 4.54 -16.58 -10.78
C ALA A 17 5.86 -15.93 -10.32
N PHE A 18 5.95 -14.60 -10.31
CA PHE A 18 7.08 -13.89 -9.74
C PHE A 18 6.97 -13.83 -8.22
N GLY A 19 7.95 -14.44 -7.55
CA GLY A 19 7.97 -14.54 -6.10
C GLY A 19 7.04 -15.63 -5.55
N GLU A 20 6.57 -16.56 -6.39
CA GLU A 20 5.63 -17.62 -6.00
C GLU A 20 6.16 -18.47 -4.83
N LEU A 21 5.24 -18.83 -3.93
CA LEU A 21 5.48 -19.68 -2.78
C LEU A 21 4.54 -20.88 -2.80
N GLU A 22 5.02 -22.02 -2.31
CA GLU A 22 4.15 -23.15 -2.00
C GLU A 22 3.34 -22.82 -0.74
N THR A 23 2.01 -22.89 -0.85
CA THR A 23 1.08 -22.70 0.27
C THR A 23 0.23 -23.95 0.46
N ASP A 24 -0.22 -24.20 1.70
CA ASP A 24 -1.11 -25.34 1.99
C ASP A 24 -2.48 -25.18 1.30
N GLU A 25 -2.95 -23.94 1.17
CA GLU A 25 -4.17 -23.56 0.47
C GLU A 25 -3.94 -22.28 -0.35
N GLY A 26 -4.60 -22.16 -1.50
CA GLY A 26 -4.53 -20.96 -2.35
C GLY A 26 -3.22 -20.81 -3.13
N ARG A 27 -2.81 -19.56 -3.35
CA ARG A 27 -1.53 -19.18 -3.97
C ARG A 27 -0.96 -18.00 -3.21
N GLY A 28 0.34 -18.05 -2.92
CA GLY A 28 1.06 -16.99 -2.23
C GLY A 28 2.25 -16.48 -3.05
N ARG A 29 2.67 -15.26 -2.76
CA ARG A 29 3.86 -14.65 -3.35
C ARG A 29 4.58 -13.73 -2.36
N THR A 30 5.88 -13.55 -2.58
CA THR A 30 6.68 -12.51 -1.93
C THR A 30 7.38 -11.68 -3.00
N VAL A 31 6.96 -10.42 -3.15
CA VAL A 31 7.51 -9.47 -4.12
C VAL A 31 7.85 -8.17 -3.42
N LEU A 32 9.08 -8.10 -2.93
CA LEU A 32 9.61 -6.90 -2.29
C LEU A 32 10.28 -6.01 -3.34
N THR A 33 10.10 -4.68 -3.25
CA THR A 33 10.71 -3.74 -4.21
C THR A 33 12.22 -3.96 -4.33
N GLY A 34 12.76 -3.87 -5.55
CA GLY A 34 14.20 -4.02 -5.77
C GLY A 34 14.71 -5.46 -5.68
N THR A 35 13.83 -6.46 -5.68
CA THR A 35 14.20 -7.87 -5.85
C THR A 35 14.01 -8.32 -7.29
N ASP A 36 14.63 -9.43 -7.69
CA ASP A 36 14.45 -10.02 -9.02
C ASP A 36 12.98 -10.36 -9.31
N ALA A 37 12.23 -10.79 -8.29
CA ALA A 37 10.80 -11.05 -8.41
C ALA A 37 10.02 -9.77 -8.72
N ASN A 38 10.37 -8.65 -8.08
CA ASN A 38 9.77 -7.35 -8.37
C ASN A 38 10.13 -6.84 -9.76
N ALA A 39 11.40 -6.98 -10.18
CA ALA A 39 11.83 -6.67 -11.54
C ALA A 39 11.01 -7.46 -12.58
N GLY A 40 10.89 -8.78 -12.41
CA GLY A 40 10.12 -9.64 -13.31
C GLY A 40 8.62 -9.31 -13.35
N ALA A 41 8.01 -9.03 -12.20
CA ALA A 41 6.61 -8.62 -12.12
C ALA A 41 6.36 -7.28 -12.85
N ARG A 42 7.27 -6.32 -12.70
CA ARG A 42 7.20 -5.02 -13.37
C ARG A 42 7.43 -5.16 -14.87
N ASP A 43 8.43 -5.94 -15.31
CA ASP A 43 8.72 -6.19 -16.73
C ASP A 43 7.54 -6.84 -17.43
N HIS A 44 6.90 -7.79 -16.76
CA HIS A 44 5.69 -8.42 -17.26
C HIS A 44 4.56 -7.40 -17.43
N PHE A 45 4.32 -6.55 -16.42
CA PHE A 45 3.30 -5.50 -16.49
C PHE A 45 3.58 -4.49 -17.60
N VAL A 46 4.81 -3.98 -17.73
CA VAL A 46 5.24 -3.09 -18.82
C VAL A 46 4.95 -3.73 -20.18
N SER A 47 5.33 -4.99 -20.37
CA SER A 47 5.02 -5.73 -21.60
C SER A 47 3.51 -5.84 -21.86
N ARG A 48 2.69 -6.03 -20.82
CA ARG A 48 1.22 -6.10 -20.97
C ARG A 48 0.60 -4.74 -21.34
N LEU A 49 1.18 -3.63 -20.88
CA LEU A 49 0.81 -2.26 -21.27
C LEU A 49 1.18 -1.98 -22.73
N GLU A 50 2.42 -2.29 -23.11
CA GLU A 50 2.92 -2.12 -24.48
C GLU A 50 2.13 -2.95 -25.50
N ASP A 51 1.81 -4.21 -25.17
CA ASP A 51 0.98 -5.09 -26.00
C ASP A 51 -0.43 -4.53 -26.24
N ALA A 52 -0.94 -3.74 -25.29
CA ALA A 52 -2.22 -3.04 -25.41
C ALA A 52 -2.09 -1.66 -26.10
N GLY A 53 -0.88 -1.30 -26.55
CA GLY A 53 -0.59 -0.05 -27.26
C GLY A 53 -0.60 1.19 -26.37
N LEU A 54 -0.35 1.05 -25.07
CA LEU A 54 -0.24 2.17 -24.14
C LEU A 54 1.18 2.75 -24.18
N ASP A 55 1.28 4.06 -24.03
CA ASP A 55 2.56 4.77 -23.89
C ASP A 55 3.08 4.61 -22.46
N VAL A 56 4.17 3.87 -22.28
CA VAL A 56 4.71 3.52 -20.97
C VAL A 56 5.77 4.51 -20.53
N ARG A 57 5.62 5.00 -19.30
CA ARG A 57 6.50 5.94 -18.64
C ARG A 57 6.79 5.45 -17.22
N VAL A 58 7.99 5.76 -16.73
CA VAL A 58 8.44 5.39 -15.38
C VAL A 58 9.02 6.63 -14.72
N ASP A 59 8.57 6.94 -13.50
CA ASP A 59 9.09 8.10 -12.78
C ASP A 59 10.40 7.82 -12.03
N ALA A 60 10.96 8.87 -11.42
CA ALA A 60 12.18 8.80 -10.64
C ALA A 60 12.16 7.82 -9.45
N VAL A 61 10.98 7.46 -8.94
CA VAL A 61 10.79 6.49 -7.85
C VAL A 61 10.18 5.16 -8.33
N GLY A 62 10.19 4.92 -9.65
CA GLY A 62 9.79 3.68 -10.27
C GLY A 62 8.29 3.46 -10.40
N THR A 63 7.43 4.46 -10.18
CA THR A 63 6.00 4.36 -10.51
C THR A 63 5.87 4.15 -12.01
N ILE A 64 5.12 3.12 -12.42
CA ILE A 64 4.89 2.81 -13.83
C ILE A 64 3.54 3.38 -14.23
N VAL A 65 3.50 4.10 -15.36
CA VAL A 65 2.27 4.62 -15.96
C VAL A 65 2.17 4.19 -17.41
N GLY A 66 1.08 3.52 -17.78
CA GLY A 66 0.71 3.29 -19.17
C GLY A 66 -0.43 4.21 -19.57
N ARG A 67 -0.20 5.14 -20.51
CA ARG A 67 -1.23 6.06 -21.00
C ARG A 67 -1.90 5.53 -22.25
N TRP A 68 -3.22 5.41 -22.22
CA TRP A 68 -4.03 5.28 -23.42
C TRP A 68 -4.56 6.66 -23.86
N MET A 69 -4.24 7.03 -25.10
CA MET A 69 -4.75 8.25 -25.76
C MET A 69 -5.67 7.84 -26.93
N PRO A 70 -6.99 7.76 -26.71
CA PRO A 70 -7.94 7.56 -27.80
C PRO A 70 -7.92 8.74 -28.79
N ASP A 71 -8.14 8.49 -30.08
CA ASP A 71 -8.24 9.56 -31.10
C ASP A 71 -9.35 10.59 -30.81
N SER A 72 -10.34 10.20 -30.00
CA SER A 72 -11.46 11.04 -29.57
C SER A 72 -11.15 11.91 -28.35
N ALA A 73 -10.05 11.65 -27.65
CA ALA A 73 -9.68 12.38 -26.45
C ALA A 73 -9.07 13.74 -26.79
N ASP A 74 -9.35 14.73 -25.96
CA ASP A 74 -8.63 16.00 -25.99
C ASP A 74 -7.22 15.76 -25.40
N PRO A 75 -6.14 16.00 -26.17
CA PRO A 75 -4.77 15.76 -25.69
C PRO A 75 -4.37 16.71 -24.54
N ASP A 76 -5.08 17.83 -24.37
CA ASP A 76 -4.84 18.79 -23.29
C ASP A 76 -5.70 18.49 -22.04
N ALA A 77 -6.60 17.50 -22.10
CA ALA A 77 -7.44 17.16 -20.97
C ALA A 77 -6.72 16.29 -19.94
N ALA A 78 -6.92 16.63 -18.65
CA ALA A 78 -6.47 15.83 -17.53
C ALA A 78 -7.00 14.38 -17.65
N PRO A 79 -6.13 13.36 -17.50
CA PRO A 79 -6.52 11.96 -17.65
C PRO A 79 -7.33 11.46 -16.45
N VAL A 80 -8.11 10.40 -16.69
CA VAL A 80 -8.64 9.56 -15.61
C VAL A 80 -7.57 8.52 -15.29
N ALA A 81 -7.07 8.50 -14.06
CA ALA A 81 -6.08 7.52 -13.63
C ALA A 81 -6.76 6.38 -12.85
N ALA A 82 -6.28 5.15 -13.08
CA ALA A 82 -6.67 3.99 -12.31
C ALA A 82 -5.51 3.03 -12.13
N GLY A 83 -5.45 2.34 -10.99
CA GLY A 83 -4.31 1.49 -10.69
C GLY A 83 -4.27 1.03 -9.25
N SER A 84 -3.10 0.52 -8.85
CA SER A 84 -2.78 0.12 -7.47
C SER A 84 -1.26 -0.14 -7.37
N HIS A 85 -0.82 -1.26 -6.78
CA HIS A 85 0.58 -1.65 -6.62
C HIS A 85 0.88 -3.09 -7.08
N LEU A 86 2.17 -3.44 -7.19
CA LEU A 86 2.64 -4.79 -7.58
C LEU A 86 3.58 -5.43 -6.55
N ASP A 87 4.11 -4.65 -5.60
CA ASP A 87 4.79 -5.21 -4.44
C ASP A 87 3.80 -5.89 -3.50
N SER A 88 4.31 -6.82 -2.69
CA SER A 88 3.54 -7.57 -1.71
C SER A 88 4.29 -7.67 -0.39
N VAL A 89 3.56 -7.94 0.68
CA VAL A 89 4.17 -8.46 1.90
C VAL A 89 4.81 -9.85 1.71
N PRO A 90 5.71 -10.29 2.61
CA PRO A 90 6.12 -11.68 2.69
C PRO A 90 4.92 -12.61 2.86
N GLU A 91 4.87 -13.69 2.07
CA GLU A 91 3.77 -14.66 2.09
C GLU A 91 2.39 -14.03 1.80
N GLY A 92 2.38 -12.94 1.03
CA GLY A 92 1.17 -12.23 0.61
C GLY A 92 0.34 -13.01 -0.42
N GLY A 93 -0.92 -12.59 -0.58
CA GLY A 93 -1.81 -13.14 -1.61
C GLY A 93 -1.48 -12.62 -3.01
N ILE A 94 -2.12 -13.20 -4.03
CA ILE A 94 -1.89 -12.82 -5.44
C ILE A 94 -2.78 -11.66 -5.93
N PHE A 95 -3.72 -11.18 -5.11
CA PHE A 95 -4.73 -10.19 -5.50
C PHE A 95 -4.53 -8.80 -4.89
N ASP A 96 -3.81 -8.73 -3.77
CA ASP A 96 -3.54 -7.51 -2.99
C ASP A 96 -2.57 -6.59 -3.75
N GLY A 97 -3.08 -5.51 -4.35
CA GLY A 97 -2.38 -4.73 -5.37
C GLY A 97 -2.66 -5.16 -6.83
N PRO A 98 -2.15 -6.32 -7.31
CA PRO A 98 -2.25 -6.71 -8.72
C PRO A 98 -3.67 -6.72 -9.29
N LEU A 99 -4.70 -7.00 -8.47
CA LEU A 99 -6.09 -6.92 -8.93
C LEU A 99 -6.41 -5.52 -9.47
N GLY A 100 -6.04 -4.46 -8.75
CA GLY A 100 -6.30 -3.08 -9.15
C GLY A 100 -5.54 -2.68 -10.41
N VAL A 101 -4.25 -3.02 -10.47
CA VAL A 101 -3.37 -2.74 -11.62
C VAL A 101 -3.90 -3.42 -12.89
N TYR A 102 -4.19 -4.72 -12.83
CA TYR A 102 -4.62 -5.47 -14.01
C TYR A 102 -6.09 -5.21 -14.36
N ALA A 103 -6.96 -4.89 -13.40
CA ALA A 103 -8.32 -4.46 -13.70
C ALA A 103 -8.37 -3.11 -14.43
N ALA A 104 -7.47 -2.18 -14.09
CA ALA A 104 -7.33 -0.92 -14.81
C ALA A 104 -6.88 -1.17 -16.26
N LEU A 105 -5.88 -2.02 -16.48
CA LEU A 105 -5.45 -2.43 -17.82
C LEU A 105 -6.56 -3.14 -18.61
N GLU A 106 -7.26 -4.09 -17.99
CA GLU A 106 -8.34 -4.81 -18.63
C GLU A 106 -9.50 -3.88 -19.00
N SER A 107 -9.77 -2.87 -18.17
CA SER A 107 -10.78 -1.85 -18.48
C SER A 107 -10.40 -1.07 -19.74
N VAL A 108 -9.13 -0.68 -19.90
CA VAL A 108 -8.64 -0.04 -21.13
C VAL A 108 -8.80 -0.97 -22.34
N ARG A 109 -8.40 -2.23 -22.24
CA ARG A 109 -8.55 -3.20 -23.34
C ARG A 109 -10.01 -3.39 -23.73
N ALA A 110 -10.91 -3.53 -22.76
CA ALA A 110 -12.34 -3.66 -23.01
C ALA A 110 -12.94 -2.40 -23.66
N MET A 111 -12.46 -1.21 -23.29
CA MET A 111 -12.86 0.05 -23.92
C MET A 111 -12.36 0.17 -25.36
N GLN A 112 -11.11 -0.23 -25.62
CA GLN A 112 -10.51 -0.30 -26.96
C GLN A 112 -11.28 -1.27 -27.87
N GLU A 113 -11.54 -2.49 -27.41
CA GLU A 113 -12.30 -3.51 -28.15
C GLU A 113 -13.74 -3.09 -28.46
N ALA A 114 -14.36 -2.34 -27.55
CA ALA A 114 -15.68 -1.79 -27.75
C ALA A 114 -15.71 -0.57 -28.68
N GLY A 115 -14.55 -0.03 -29.08
CA GLY A 115 -14.44 1.19 -29.89
C GLY A 115 -14.99 2.41 -29.16
N THR A 116 -14.73 2.51 -27.85
CA THR A 116 -15.29 3.55 -26.99
C THR A 116 -14.67 4.90 -27.29
N GLU A 117 -15.50 5.91 -27.51
CA GLU A 117 -15.06 7.30 -27.58
C GLU A 117 -14.99 7.89 -26.16
N LEU A 118 -13.84 8.46 -25.82
CA LEU A 118 -13.60 9.12 -24.53
C LEU A 118 -13.12 10.54 -24.79
N ALA A 119 -13.57 11.47 -23.95
CA ALA A 119 -13.13 12.86 -24.04
C ALA A 119 -11.73 13.11 -23.42
N ARG A 120 -11.20 12.13 -22.67
CA ARG A 120 -9.98 12.25 -21.88
C ARG A 120 -9.09 11.02 -22.07
N PRO A 121 -7.77 11.16 -21.88
CA PRO A 121 -6.87 10.01 -21.80
C PRO A 121 -7.14 9.18 -20.54
N VAL A 122 -6.63 7.94 -20.52
CA VAL A 122 -6.68 7.04 -19.36
C VAL A 122 -5.27 6.62 -18.98
N ASP A 123 -4.90 6.79 -17.71
CA ASP A 123 -3.63 6.34 -17.16
C ASP A 123 -3.83 5.08 -16.33
N VAL A 124 -3.09 4.02 -16.67
CA VAL A 124 -2.99 2.78 -15.88
C VAL A 124 -1.73 2.87 -15.03
N VAL A 125 -1.87 2.82 -13.71
CA VAL A 125 -0.76 3.15 -12.79
C VAL A 125 -0.42 1.97 -11.88
N SER A 126 0.89 1.74 -11.67
CA SER A 126 1.41 0.87 -10.61
C SER A 126 2.38 1.68 -9.75
N PHE A 127 1.98 1.98 -8.52
CA PHE A 127 2.84 2.65 -7.54
C PHE A 127 3.95 1.71 -7.04
N THR A 128 5.08 2.32 -6.66
CA THR A 128 6.20 1.63 -6.02
C THR A 128 6.02 1.59 -4.50
N GLU A 129 6.30 0.43 -3.90
CA GLU A 129 6.44 0.24 -2.44
C GLU A 129 5.23 0.79 -1.68
N GLU A 130 4.07 0.21 -1.99
CA GLU A 130 2.82 0.52 -1.29
C GLU A 130 2.82 -0.13 0.09
N GLU A 131 3.25 -1.38 0.17
CA GLU A 131 3.17 -2.21 1.38
C GLU A 131 4.17 -1.77 2.46
N GLY A 132 5.22 -1.06 2.05
CA GLY A 132 6.23 -0.47 2.93
C GLY A 132 7.13 -1.48 3.65
N GLN A 133 7.22 -2.71 3.14
CA GLN A 133 7.93 -3.79 3.85
C GLN A 133 9.43 -3.75 3.70
N ARG A 134 9.96 -3.20 2.62
CA ARG A 134 11.42 -3.11 2.42
C ARG A 134 11.92 -1.72 2.72
N PHE A 135 11.22 -0.68 2.24
CA PHE A 135 11.59 0.71 2.43
C PHE A 135 10.50 1.40 3.25
N ALA A 136 10.74 1.51 4.55
CA ALA A 136 9.77 1.91 5.56
C ALA A 136 8.86 3.10 5.16
N GLY A 137 7.57 2.97 5.47
CA GLY A 137 6.60 4.06 5.43
C GLY A 137 5.34 3.77 4.63
N GLY A 138 5.37 2.77 3.75
CA GLY A 138 4.27 2.44 2.84
C GLY A 138 3.91 3.60 1.91
N LEU A 139 3.00 3.35 0.97
CA LEU A 139 2.43 4.36 0.07
C LEU A 139 3.51 5.21 -0.62
N LEU A 140 4.68 4.66 -0.92
CA LEU A 140 5.85 5.47 -1.24
C LEU A 140 5.67 6.20 -2.57
N GLY A 141 5.41 5.46 -3.64
CA GLY A 141 5.21 6.05 -4.98
C GLY A 141 4.03 7.01 -5.01
N SER A 142 2.91 6.65 -4.37
CA SER A 142 1.72 7.50 -4.30
C SER A 142 1.96 8.76 -3.46
N SER A 143 2.75 8.69 -2.38
CA SER A 143 3.11 9.87 -1.58
C SER A 143 3.97 10.87 -2.35
N VAL A 144 4.84 10.39 -3.25
CA VAL A 144 5.62 11.24 -4.15
C VAL A 144 4.71 11.85 -5.20
N ALA A 145 3.85 11.05 -5.84
CA ALA A 145 2.90 11.53 -6.83
C ALA A 145 1.92 12.58 -6.27
N ALA A 146 1.50 12.43 -5.01
CA ALA A 146 0.63 13.39 -4.32
C ALA A 146 1.37 14.62 -3.75
N GLY A 147 2.70 14.71 -3.92
CA GLY A 147 3.51 15.81 -3.39
C GLY A 147 3.66 15.83 -1.87
N VAL A 148 3.30 14.74 -1.18
CA VAL A 148 3.46 14.58 0.28
C VAL A 148 4.92 14.30 0.65
N ARG A 149 5.63 13.58 -0.21
CA ARG A 149 7.05 13.24 -0.06
C ARG A 149 7.85 13.76 -1.25
N SER A 150 9.07 14.26 -1.01
CA SER A 150 9.96 14.63 -2.10
C SER A 150 10.62 13.38 -2.73
N VAL A 151 10.98 13.47 -4.01
CA VAL A 151 11.76 12.42 -4.70
C VAL A 151 13.08 12.15 -3.98
N GLU A 152 13.77 13.20 -3.52
CA GLU A 152 15.05 13.08 -2.80
C GLU A 152 14.89 12.30 -1.49
N ASP A 153 13.88 12.63 -0.68
CA ASP A 153 13.61 11.93 0.58
C ASP A 153 13.19 10.48 0.35
N ALA A 154 12.45 10.19 -0.72
CA ALA A 154 12.05 8.84 -1.08
C ALA A 154 13.26 7.99 -1.46
N LEU A 155 14.11 8.50 -2.36
CA LEU A 155 15.30 7.82 -2.86
C LEU A 155 16.35 7.55 -1.76
N ALA A 156 16.39 8.40 -0.74
CA ALA A 156 17.28 8.27 0.41
C ALA A 156 16.85 7.23 1.46
N LEU A 157 15.62 6.68 1.37
CA LEU A 157 15.18 5.62 2.28
C LEU A 157 16.08 4.40 2.16
N THR A 158 16.37 3.76 3.29
CA THR A 158 17.19 2.56 3.38
C THR A 158 16.42 1.38 3.94
N ASP A 159 16.68 0.19 3.40
CA ASP A 159 16.24 -1.07 4.02
C ASP A 159 17.12 -1.43 5.25
N ASP A 160 16.76 -2.51 5.94
CA ASP A 160 17.46 -2.99 7.14
C ASP A 160 18.93 -3.39 6.86
N GLU A 161 19.29 -3.64 5.60
CA GLU A 161 20.65 -3.98 5.17
C GLU A 161 21.46 -2.74 4.75
N GLY A 162 20.83 -1.56 4.74
CA GLY A 162 21.44 -0.29 4.37
C GLY A 162 21.46 -0.02 2.86
N THR A 163 20.74 -0.79 2.05
CA THR A 163 20.55 -0.50 0.62
C THR A 163 19.58 0.67 0.49
N THR A 164 19.88 1.67 -0.35
CA THR A 164 18.94 2.76 -0.61
C THR A 164 17.88 2.35 -1.63
N LEU A 165 16.70 2.98 -1.58
CA LEU A 165 15.69 2.83 -2.63
C LEU A 165 16.28 3.18 -4.01
N GLU A 166 17.08 4.26 -4.09
CA GLU A 166 17.77 4.63 -5.33
C GLU A 166 18.59 3.47 -5.91
N SER A 167 19.44 2.85 -5.09
CA SER A 167 20.29 1.73 -5.54
C SER A 167 19.45 0.53 -5.95
N ALA A 168 18.37 0.26 -5.22
CA ALA A 168 17.45 -0.84 -5.53
C ALA A 168 16.75 -0.61 -6.88
N LEU A 169 16.19 0.57 -7.12
CA LEU A 169 15.53 0.93 -8.38
C LEU A 169 16.51 0.93 -9.56
N GLU A 170 17.72 1.45 -9.38
CA GLU A 170 18.78 1.42 -10.40
C GLU A 170 19.19 0.00 -10.76
N SER A 171 19.33 -0.88 -9.76
CA SER A 171 19.75 -2.26 -9.98
C SER A 171 18.75 -3.07 -10.82
N MET A 172 17.45 -2.79 -10.68
CA MET A 172 16.40 -3.42 -11.46
C MET A 172 16.02 -2.64 -12.73
N GLY A 173 16.63 -1.47 -12.98
CA GLY A 173 16.38 -0.66 -14.17
C GLY A 173 15.07 0.15 -14.15
N TYR A 174 14.49 0.38 -12.97
CA TYR A 174 13.22 1.11 -12.79
C TYR A 174 13.40 2.49 -12.15
N ARG A 175 14.63 3.01 -12.11
CA ARG A 175 14.83 4.44 -11.86
C ARG A 175 14.61 5.20 -13.16
N GLY A 176 13.36 5.61 -13.38
CA GLY A 176 12.98 6.40 -14.55
C GLY A 176 13.40 7.87 -14.45
N ASP A 177 13.07 8.63 -15.49
CA ASP A 177 13.35 10.06 -15.61
C ASP A 177 12.09 10.92 -15.75
N ASP A 178 10.90 10.31 -15.77
CA ASP A 178 9.62 11.03 -15.79
C ASP A 178 9.22 11.50 -14.37
N ALA A 179 8.13 12.26 -14.30
CA ALA A 179 7.46 12.64 -13.08
C ALA A 179 5.98 12.28 -13.17
N VAL A 180 5.44 11.66 -12.11
CA VAL A 180 4.00 11.51 -11.92
C VAL A 180 3.55 12.58 -10.93
N ASP A 181 2.60 13.42 -11.35
CA ASP A 181 1.93 14.40 -10.49
C ASP A 181 0.43 14.10 -10.46
N ALA A 182 -0.05 13.60 -9.32
CA ALA A 182 -1.44 13.23 -9.14
C ALA A 182 -2.40 14.44 -9.21
N SER A 183 -1.90 15.67 -9.07
CA SER A 183 -2.71 16.88 -9.24
C SER A 183 -3.04 17.19 -10.69
N GLU A 184 -2.36 16.54 -11.64
CA GLU A 184 -2.67 16.62 -13.08
C GLU A 184 -3.80 15.67 -13.51
N TRP A 185 -4.24 14.76 -12.64
CA TRP A 185 -5.34 13.84 -12.91
C TRP A 185 -6.71 14.49 -12.69
N ASP A 186 -7.68 14.14 -13.53
CA ASP A 186 -9.09 14.53 -13.33
C ASP A 186 -9.72 13.75 -12.17
N SER A 187 -9.36 12.47 -12.06
CA SER A 187 -9.84 11.55 -11.03
C SER A 187 -8.94 10.33 -10.90
N TRP A 188 -8.92 9.73 -9.70
CA TRP A 188 -8.27 8.46 -9.39
C TRP A 188 -9.30 7.39 -9.04
N LEU A 189 -9.12 6.17 -9.55
CA LEU A 189 -9.94 5.00 -9.25
C LEU A 189 -9.05 3.81 -8.88
N GLU A 190 -9.35 3.14 -7.77
CA GLU A 190 -8.61 1.96 -7.34
C GLU A 190 -9.59 0.85 -6.99
N LEU A 191 -9.48 -0.27 -7.71
CA LEU A 191 -10.16 -1.50 -7.35
C LEU A 191 -9.24 -2.30 -6.44
N HIS A 192 -9.76 -2.71 -5.29
CA HIS A 192 -8.99 -3.50 -4.34
C HIS A 192 -9.82 -4.64 -3.75
N VAL A 193 -9.16 -5.69 -3.31
CA VAL A 193 -9.81 -6.71 -2.46
C VAL A 193 -10.16 -6.09 -1.11
N GLU A 194 -11.22 -6.58 -0.47
CA GLU A 194 -11.69 -6.06 0.81
C GLU A 194 -10.64 -6.24 1.94
N GLN A 195 -9.79 -7.27 1.82
CA GLN A 195 -8.89 -7.76 2.89
C GLN A 195 -9.63 -8.14 4.19
N GLY A 196 -10.95 -8.28 4.12
CA GLY A 196 -11.86 -8.70 5.18
C GLY A 196 -12.96 -9.61 4.65
N THR A 197 -13.94 -9.92 5.49
CA THR A 197 -15.04 -10.85 5.14
C THR A 197 -16.40 -10.17 5.07
N ARG A 198 -16.51 -8.83 5.22
CA ARG A 198 -17.80 -8.15 5.34
C ARG A 198 -18.65 -8.29 4.08
N LEU A 199 -18.05 -8.20 2.89
CA LEU A 199 -18.75 -8.38 1.62
C LEU A 199 -19.17 -9.83 1.42
N GLU A 200 -18.30 -10.79 1.79
CA GLU A 200 -18.59 -12.23 1.77
C GLU A 200 -19.76 -12.58 2.70
N ASP A 201 -19.67 -12.16 3.97
CA ASP A 201 -20.68 -12.38 5.01
C ASP A 201 -22.04 -11.76 4.63
N ALA A 202 -22.02 -10.61 3.97
CA ALA A 202 -23.21 -9.95 3.46
C ALA A 202 -23.72 -10.51 2.12
N GLY A 203 -22.95 -11.38 1.45
CA GLY A 203 -23.28 -11.95 0.14
C GLY A 203 -23.39 -10.90 -0.97
N VAL A 204 -22.60 -9.82 -0.89
CA VAL A 204 -22.60 -8.73 -1.86
C VAL A 204 -21.32 -8.73 -2.70
N PRO A 205 -21.39 -8.49 -4.02
CA PRO A 205 -20.23 -8.65 -4.90
C PRO A 205 -19.29 -7.45 -4.93
N VAL A 206 -19.74 -6.27 -4.49
CA VAL A 206 -19.00 -5.00 -4.61
C VAL A 206 -19.29 -4.11 -3.41
N GLY A 207 -18.22 -3.55 -2.83
CA GLY A 207 -18.30 -2.46 -1.86
C GLY A 207 -18.04 -1.11 -2.53
N VAL A 208 -18.86 -0.11 -2.22
CA VAL A 208 -18.56 1.29 -2.57
C VAL A 208 -17.83 1.89 -1.36
N VAL A 209 -16.51 2.02 -1.48
CA VAL A 209 -15.67 2.59 -0.43
C VAL A 209 -15.94 4.09 -0.33
N THR A 210 -16.44 4.54 0.82
CA THR A 210 -16.69 5.97 1.08
C THR A 210 -15.54 6.63 1.82
N ASP A 211 -14.82 5.86 2.63
CA ASP A 211 -13.80 6.34 3.55
C ASP A 211 -12.70 5.29 3.71
N VAL A 212 -11.47 5.75 3.94
CA VAL A 212 -10.32 4.92 4.33
C VAL A 212 -9.98 5.25 5.78
N THR A 213 -9.74 4.24 6.61
CA THR A 213 -9.45 4.43 8.04
C THR A 213 -8.21 5.30 8.24
N GLY A 214 -8.35 6.38 9.00
CA GLY A 214 -7.20 7.18 9.42
C GLY A 214 -6.36 6.43 10.46
N ILE A 215 -5.05 6.36 10.25
CA ILE A 215 -4.11 5.72 11.17
C ILE A 215 -3.31 6.79 11.90
N PHE A 216 -3.20 6.67 13.23
CA PHE A 216 -2.33 7.49 14.05
C PHE A 216 -1.45 6.61 14.93
N HIS A 217 -0.12 6.76 14.77
CA HIS A 217 0.86 6.11 15.63
C HIS A 217 1.51 7.14 16.55
N CYS A 218 1.68 6.77 17.82
CA CYS A 218 2.32 7.60 18.83
C CYS A 218 3.30 6.78 19.67
N GLN A 219 4.44 7.38 19.99
CA GLN A 219 5.38 6.86 20.97
C GLN A 219 5.28 7.70 22.25
N VAL A 220 5.05 7.04 23.38
CA VAL A 220 4.92 7.70 24.70
C VAL A 220 6.04 7.20 25.62
N GLU A 221 6.77 8.13 26.24
CA GLU A 221 7.77 7.83 27.27
C GLU A 221 7.24 8.28 28.64
N ILE A 222 7.14 7.33 29.58
CA ILE A 222 6.73 7.59 30.97
C ILE A 222 7.95 7.36 31.88
N VAL A 223 8.45 8.44 32.48
CA VAL A 223 9.64 8.42 33.33
C VAL A 223 9.26 8.41 34.80
N GLY A 224 9.57 7.31 35.48
CA GLY A 224 9.39 7.11 36.92
C GLY A 224 10.71 7.13 37.70
N GLU A 225 10.73 6.44 38.83
CA GLU A 225 11.92 6.26 39.67
C GLU A 225 12.03 4.80 40.15
N ALA A 226 13.07 4.09 39.67
CA ALA A 226 13.35 2.72 40.07
C ALA A 226 13.80 2.66 41.54
N ASN A 227 13.19 1.77 42.33
CA ASN A 227 13.41 1.70 43.78
C ASN A 227 13.13 0.28 44.31
N HIS A 228 13.64 -0.09 45.49
CA HIS A 228 13.47 -1.48 45.94
C HIS A 228 12.00 -1.82 46.28
N ALA A 229 11.44 -2.85 45.63
CA ALA A 229 10.02 -3.18 45.69
C ALA A 229 9.51 -3.54 47.11
N GLY A 230 10.39 -4.08 47.97
CA GLY A 230 10.02 -4.50 49.33
C GLY A 230 10.14 -3.42 50.41
N SER A 231 10.94 -2.36 50.17
CA SER A 231 11.28 -1.38 51.22
C SER A 231 10.78 0.03 50.92
N THR A 232 10.36 0.29 49.67
CA THR A 232 9.84 1.60 49.26
C THR A 232 8.36 1.71 49.63
N PRO A 233 7.98 2.59 50.56
CA PRO A 233 6.58 2.80 50.94
C PRO A 233 5.76 3.33 49.77
N MET A 234 4.48 2.97 49.69
CA MET A 234 3.59 3.36 48.59
C MET A 234 3.55 4.88 48.32
N PRO A 235 3.47 5.78 49.33
CA PRO A 235 3.44 7.22 49.08
C PRO A 235 4.72 7.80 48.44
N GLY A 236 5.83 7.05 48.47
CA GLY A 236 7.12 7.46 47.90
C GLY A 236 7.37 6.93 46.50
N ARG A 237 6.43 6.17 45.91
CA ARG A 237 6.64 5.56 44.59
C ARG A 237 6.33 6.53 43.46
N ARG A 238 7.11 6.41 42.38
CA ARG A 238 6.86 7.00 41.06
C ARG A 238 6.98 5.88 40.03
N ASP A 239 5.94 5.04 40.00
CA ASP A 239 5.96 3.79 39.26
C ASP A 239 5.53 4.03 37.81
N ALA A 240 6.48 3.93 36.88
CA ALA A 240 6.24 4.14 35.46
C ALA A 240 5.36 3.05 34.84
N LEU A 241 5.48 1.80 35.30
CA LEU A 241 4.68 0.69 34.77
C LEU A 241 3.22 0.78 35.22
N ALA A 242 2.99 1.20 36.47
CA ALA A 242 1.64 1.47 36.95
C ALA A 242 0.96 2.58 36.13
N ALA A 243 1.66 3.70 35.90
CA ALA A 243 1.16 4.79 35.07
C ALA A 243 0.95 4.37 33.60
N ALA A 244 1.84 3.57 33.02
CA ALA A 244 1.65 3.00 31.69
C ALA A 244 0.44 2.07 31.62
N SER A 245 0.18 1.28 32.67
CA SER A 245 -0.98 0.40 32.74
C SER A 245 -2.29 1.17 32.78
N GLU A 246 -2.32 2.32 33.48
CA GLU A 246 -3.47 3.23 33.46
C GLU A 246 -3.72 3.78 32.04
N LEU A 247 -2.66 4.20 31.34
CA LEU A 247 -2.77 4.67 29.95
C LEU A 247 -3.30 3.57 29.00
N VAL A 248 -2.81 2.32 29.14
CA VAL A 248 -3.28 1.19 28.32
C VAL A 248 -4.79 0.98 28.48
N LEU A 249 -5.27 0.98 29.73
CA LEU A 249 -6.70 0.81 30.01
C LEU A 249 -7.53 2.01 29.54
N ASP A 250 -6.99 3.23 29.64
CA ASP A 250 -7.65 4.44 29.17
C ASP A 250 -7.80 4.46 27.64
N VAL A 251 -6.78 3.98 26.90
CA VAL A 251 -6.84 3.82 25.44
C VAL A 251 -7.93 2.82 25.05
N GLU A 252 -7.97 1.65 25.68
CA GLU A 252 -9.01 0.64 25.41
C GLU A 252 -10.41 1.17 25.73
N SER A 253 -10.59 1.78 26.90
CA SER A 253 -11.88 2.35 27.31
C SER A 253 -12.32 3.48 26.39
N THR A 254 -11.40 4.32 25.92
CA THR A 254 -11.71 5.41 25.00
C THR A 254 -12.11 4.87 23.64
N ALA A 255 -11.40 3.87 23.10
CA ALA A 255 -11.77 3.23 21.84
C ALA A 255 -13.17 2.60 21.91
N GLN A 256 -13.48 1.86 22.98
CA GLN A 256 -14.82 1.31 23.21
C GLN A 256 -15.89 2.41 23.27
N HIS A 257 -15.61 3.52 23.96
CA HIS A 257 -16.54 4.63 24.01
C HIS A 257 -16.79 5.25 22.63
N LEU A 258 -15.74 5.40 21.82
CA LEU A 258 -15.88 5.90 20.44
C LEU A 258 -16.68 4.94 19.55
N VAL A 259 -16.54 3.63 19.74
CA VAL A 259 -17.40 2.62 19.07
C VAL A 259 -18.87 2.85 19.38
N GLU A 260 -19.20 3.16 20.64
CA GLU A 260 -20.58 3.39 21.06
C GLU A 260 -21.15 4.75 20.62
N THR A 261 -20.30 5.77 20.45
CA THR A 261 -20.75 7.17 20.34
C THR A 261 -20.49 7.83 19.01
N GLU A 262 -19.44 7.44 18.29
CA GLU A 262 -18.97 8.16 17.10
C GLU A 262 -18.79 7.25 15.88
N SER A 263 -18.11 6.12 16.01
CA SER A 263 -17.78 5.24 14.88
C SER A 263 -17.68 3.78 15.27
N GLU A 264 -18.56 2.94 14.73
CA GLU A 264 -18.54 1.47 14.94
C GLU A 264 -17.21 0.80 14.51
N SER A 265 -16.38 1.48 13.72
CA SER A 265 -15.07 0.98 13.26
C SER A 265 -13.88 1.51 14.07
N ALA A 266 -14.10 2.28 15.13
CA ALA A 266 -13.02 2.82 15.94
C ALA A 266 -12.18 1.70 16.60
N VAL A 267 -10.86 1.84 16.51
CA VAL A 267 -9.89 0.93 17.15
C VAL A 267 -8.84 1.73 17.88
N GLY A 268 -8.34 1.19 18.99
CA GLY A 268 -7.27 1.78 19.78
C GLY A 268 -6.48 0.69 20.48
N THR A 269 -5.16 0.68 20.26
CA THR A 269 -4.31 -0.44 20.68
C THR A 269 -2.97 0.08 21.19
N VAL A 270 -2.57 -0.37 22.39
CA VAL A 270 -1.17 -0.30 22.83
C VAL A 270 -0.51 -1.64 22.53
N GLY A 271 0.15 -1.73 21.37
CA GLY A 271 0.71 -2.99 20.88
C GLY A 271 2.08 -3.35 21.46
N LYS A 272 2.80 -2.39 22.07
CA LYS A 272 4.18 -2.59 22.54
C LYS A 272 4.46 -1.80 23.82
N LEU A 273 5.15 -2.45 24.77
CA LEU A 273 5.64 -1.85 26.01
C LEU A 273 7.10 -2.26 26.25
N ASP A 274 7.99 -1.28 26.33
CA ASP A 274 9.38 -1.47 26.75
C ASP A 274 9.54 -0.96 28.18
N VAL A 275 9.74 -1.86 29.15
CA VAL A 275 9.85 -1.53 30.58
C VAL A 275 11.31 -1.62 31.00
N SER A 276 11.77 -0.68 31.83
CA SER A 276 13.13 -0.69 32.40
C SER A 276 13.08 -0.41 33.91
N PRO A 277 13.82 -1.19 34.75
CA PRO A 277 14.72 -2.29 34.41
C PRO A 277 14.02 -3.65 34.21
N ASN A 278 12.68 -3.70 34.31
CA ASN A 278 11.87 -4.92 34.14
C ASN A 278 12.28 -6.07 35.09
N ALA A 279 12.49 -5.74 36.37
CA ALA A 279 12.89 -6.69 37.41
C ALA A 279 11.79 -6.82 38.48
N THR A 280 11.55 -8.04 38.96
CA THR A 280 10.44 -8.35 39.89
C THR A 280 10.54 -7.69 41.26
N ASN A 281 11.72 -7.22 41.65
CA ASN A 281 12.01 -6.64 42.97
C ASN A 281 12.46 -5.17 42.92
N VAL A 282 12.20 -4.49 41.80
CA VAL A 282 12.50 -3.08 41.55
C VAL A 282 11.21 -2.30 41.24
#